data_AF-A0A6L5QLY7-F1
#
_entry.id   AF-A0A6L5QLY7-F1
#
_cell.length_a   1.000
_cell.length_b   1.000
_cell.length_c   1.000
_cell.angle_alpha   90.00
_cell.angle_beta   90.00
_cell.angle_gamma   90.00
#
_symmetry.space_group_name_H-M   'P 1'
#
loop_
_entity.id
_entity.type
_entity.pdbx_description
1 polymer ?
#
loop_
_entity_poly.entity_id
_entity_poly.type
_entity_poly.pdbx_seq_one_letter_code
_entity_poly.pdbx_strand_id
1 'polypeptide(L)'
;MIYIFIIIAVIGLGFAYSILVAAAKPVVGSDYYKVSKDGRVLMAAGPKVTAIKPTLYPDGLKVKLRGGKREGEFYVHDLVAEVFLPNPNRLPAVRHRDGNVRNNKVENLQWIQLEGVEHPAPVVYPKP
;
A
#
# COMPACT_ATOMS: atom_id res chain seq x y z
N MET A 1 -31.13 -23.45 -19.30
CA MET A 1 -29.76 -23.96 -19.04
C MET A 1 -28.68 -22.88 -19.24
N ILE A 2 -28.67 -22.11 -20.33
CA ILE A 2 -27.59 -21.14 -20.63
C ILE A 2 -27.43 -20.03 -19.56
N TYR A 3 -28.54 -19.55 -18.97
CA TYR A 3 -28.51 -18.51 -17.94
C TYR A 3 -27.83 -18.94 -16.64
N ILE A 4 -27.91 -20.23 -16.26
CA ILE A 4 -27.25 -20.76 -15.07
C ILE A 4 -25.73 -20.74 -15.26
N PHE A 5 -25.24 -21.10 -16.45
CA PHE A 5 -23.82 -21.03 -16.79
C PHE A 5 -23.29 -19.59 -16.78
N ILE A 6 -24.08 -18.62 -17.26
CA ILE A 6 -23.72 -17.19 -17.21
C ILE A 6 -23.63 -16.70 -15.76
N ILE A 7 -24.59 -17.06 -14.90
CA ILE A 7 -24.58 -16.66 -13.47
C ILE A 7 -23.37 -17.25 -12.75
N ILE A 8 -23.06 -18.53 -12.96
CA ILE A 8 -21.88 -19.18 -12.37
C ILE A 8 -20.59 -18.52 -12.87
N ALA A 9 -20.51 -18.15 -14.15
CA ALA A 9 -19.35 -17.46 -14.70
C ALA A 9 -19.18 -16.06 -14.10
N VAL A 10 -20.25 -15.29 -13.93
CA VAL A 10 -20.21 -13.96 -13.31
C VAL A 10 -19.83 -14.04 -11.83
N ILE A 11 -20.37 -15.01 -11.08
CA ILE A 11 -19.99 -15.25 -9.68
C ILE A 11 -18.53 -15.70 -9.59
N GLY A 12 -18.09 -16.59 -10.47
CA GLY A 12 -16.70 -17.05 -10.56
C GLY A 12 -15.73 -15.92 -10.86
N LEU A 13 -16.08 -15.03 -11.80
CA LEU A 13 -15.29 -13.83 -12.10
C LEU A 13 -15.26 -12.85 -10.92
N GLY A 14 -16.38 -12.64 -10.25
CA GLY A 14 -16.45 -11.81 -9.04
C GLY A 14 -15.63 -12.37 -7.88
N PHE A 15 -15.66 -13.69 -7.68
CA PHE A 15 -14.87 -14.37 -6.67
C PHE A 15 -13.37 -14.37 -7.00
N ALA A 16 -12.99 -14.63 -8.26
CA ALA A 16 -11.61 -14.55 -8.72
C ALA A 16 -11.05 -13.11 -8.59
N TYR A 17 -11.85 -12.10 -8.92
CA TYR A 17 -11.51 -10.70 -8.70
C TYR A 17 -11.33 -10.39 -7.21
N SER A 18 -12.19 -10.94 -6.34
CA SER A 18 -12.06 -10.80 -4.88
C SER A 18 -10.75 -11.40 -4.35
N ILE A 19 -10.37 -12.60 -4.82
CA ILE A 19 -9.10 -13.24 -4.46
C ILE A 19 -7.90 -12.40 -4.95
N LEU A 20 -7.95 -11.90 -6.19
CA LEU A 20 -6.88 -11.08 -6.76
C LEU A 20 -6.70 -9.74 -6.03
N VAL A 21 -7.79 -9.11 -5.58
CA VAL A 21 -7.78 -7.85 -4.83
C VAL A 21 -7.34 -8.05 -3.37
N ALA A 22 -7.45 -9.27 -2.82
CA ALA A 22 -7.17 -9.58 -1.42
C ALA A 22 -5.67 -9.64 -1.04
N ALA A 23 -4.74 -9.38 -1.96
CA ALA A 23 -3.30 -9.44 -1.70
C ALA A 23 -2.75 -8.21 -0.93
N ALA A 24 -3.39 -7.85 0.19
CA ALA A 24 -2.86 -6.83 1.10
C ALA A 24 -1.79 -7.43 2.00
N LYS A 25 -0.61 -6.81 2.02
CA LYS A 25 0.54 -7.22 2.83
C LYS A 25 0.65 -6.35 4.09
N PRO A 26 1.21 -6.85 5.21
CA PRO A 26 1.37 -6.07 6.43
C PRO A 26 2.31 -4.87 6.20
N VAL A 27 1.99 -3.75 6.83
CA VAL A 27 2.88 -2.59 6.88
C VAL A 27 4.06 -2.93 7.79
N VAL A 28 5.27 -2.68 7.32
CA VAL A 28 6.49 -2.95 8.10
C VAL A 28 6.47 -2.12 9.39
N GLY A 29 6.68 -2.78 10.55
CA GLY A 29 6.67 -2.13 11.86
C GLY A 29 5.28 -1.88 12.47
N SER A 30 4.21 -2.32 11.82
CA SER A 30 2.84 -2.23 12.33
C SER A 30 2.16 -3.59 12.36
N ASP A 31 1.53 -3.91 13.49
CA ASP A 31 0.77 -5.14 13.68
C ASP A 31 -0.69 -5.03 13.19
N TYR A 32 -1.16 -3.79 13.02
CA TYR A 32 -2.57 -3.46 12.84
C TYR A 32 -2.93 -3.03 11.43
N TYR A 33 -1.94 -2.78 10.57
CA TYR A 33 -2.17 -2.16 9.27
C TYR A 33 -1.61 -3.01 8.12
N LYS A 34 -2.35 -3.02 7.01
CA LYS A 34 -2.00 -3.69 5.77
C LYS A 34 -2.14 -2.73 4.60
N VAL A 35 -1.39 -2.96 3.53
CA VAL A 35 -1.42 -2.15 2.31
C VAL A 35 -1.67 -3.07 1.12
N SER A 36 -2.57 -2.65 0.24
CA SER A 36 -2.87 -3.32 -1.03
C SER A 36 -2.03 -2.75 -2.18
N LYS A 37 -1.83 -3.54 -3.23
CA LYS A 37 -1.15 -3.12 -4.47
C LYS A 37 -1.79 -1.90 -5.14
N ASP A 38 -3.09 -1.68 -4.91
CA ASP A 38 -3.82 -0.53 -5.47
C ASP A 38 -3.61 0.78 -4.68
N GLY A 39 -2.85 0.75 -3.58
CA GLY A 39 -2.65 1.92 -2.72
C GLY A 39 -3.75 2.14 -1.68
N ARG A 40 -4.48 1.08 -1.30
CA ARG A 40 -5.41 1.13 -0.16
C ARG A 40 -4.69 0.72 1.12
N VAL A 41 -4.84 1.54 2.16
CA VAL A 41 -4.36 1.21 3.52
C VAL A 41 -5.54 0.68 4.32
N LEU A 42 -5.37 -0.51 4.89
CA LEU A 42 -6.39 -1.25 5.62
C LEU A 42 -5.97 -1.39 7.07
N MET A 43 -6.87 -1.06 7.99
CA MET A 43 -6.77 -1.44 9.40
C MET A 43 -7.32 -2.85 9.57
N ALA A 44 -6.52 -3.76 10.13
CA ALA A 44 -6.81 -5.17 10.36
C ALA A 44 -6.50 -5.57 11.82
N ALA A 45 -6.79 -4.67 12.78
CA ALA A 45 -6.56 -4.89 14.21
C ALA A 45 -7.64 -5.75 14.91
N GLY A 46 -8.81 -5.89 14.29
CA GLY A 46 -9.96 -6.56 14.89
C GLY A 46 -10.67 -7.48 13.89
N PRO A 47 -11.89 -7.96 14.24
CA PRO A 47 -12.64 -8.90 13.39
C PRO A 47 -13.08 -8.31 12.05
N LYS A 48 -13.02 -6.98 11.90
CA LYS A 48 -13.34 -6.27 10.65
C LYS A 48 -12.09 -5.62 10.09
N VAL A 49 -11.88 -5.80 8.79
CA VAL A 49 -10.87 -5.07 8.03
C VAL A 49 -11.51 -3.81 7.47
N THR A 50 -10.95 -2.64 7.74
CA THR A 50 -11.51 -1.35 7.30
C THR A 50 -10.49 -0.55 6.51
N ALA A 51 -10.88 -0.04 5.35
CA ALA A 51 -10.05 0.89 4.59
C ALA A 51 -10.01 2.25 5.28
N ILE A 52 -8.81 2.73 5.57
CA ILE A 52 -8.61 4.05 6.17
C ILE A 52 -8.77 5.09 5.07
N LYS A 53 -9.52 6.16 5.36
CA LYS A 53 -9.63 7.30 4.46
C LYS A 53 -8.35 8.14 4.55
N PRO A 54 -7.56 8.27 3.47
CA PRO A 54 -6.40 9.13 3.47
C PRO A 54 -6.81 10.61 3.35
N THR A 55 -5.95 11.47 3.88
CA THR A 55 -6.02 12.92 3.69
C THR A 55 -5.15 13.31 2.51
N LEU A 56 -5.65 14.19 1.65
CA LEU A 56 -4.90 14.71 0.51
C LEU A 56 -4.02 15.89 0.94
N TYR A 57 -2.74 15.81 0.59
CA TYR A 57 -1.77 16.90 0.67
C TYR A 57 -1.20 17.21 -0.72
N PRO A 58 -0.55 18.37 -0.90
CA PRO A 58 0.11 18.71 -2.17
C PRO A 58 1.08 17.62 -2.66
N ASP A 59 1.87 17.05 -1.74
CA ASP A 59 2.87 16.01 -2.06
C ASP A 59 2.27 14.60 -2.09
N GLY A 60 0.99 14.44 -1.71
CA GLY A 60 0.24 13.20 -1.89
C GLY A 60 -0.65 12.78 -0.74
N LEU A 61 -1.13 11.53 -0.80
CA LEU A 61 -2.06 11.01 0.18
C LEU A 61 -1.33 10.58 1.45
N LYS A 62 -1.80 11.03 2.61
CA LYS A 62 -1.30 10.62 3.93
C LYS A 62 -2.35 9.84 4.71
N VAL A 63 -1.87 8.91 5.53
CA VAL A 63 -2.67 8.17 6.51
C VAL A 63 -2.02 8.27 7.87
N LYS A 64 -2.85 8.25 8.91
CA LYS A 64 -2.38 8.18 10.30
C LYS A 64 -2.41 6.74 10.78
N LEU A 65 -1.25 6.18 11.08
CA LEU A 65 -1.13 4.89 11.75
C LEU A 65 -1.14 5.13 13.26
N ARG A 66 -1.91 4.31 13.99
CA ARG A 66 -2.06 4.39 15.44
C ARG A 66 -1.87 3.01 16.06
N GLY A 67 -1.14 2.97 17.17
CA GLY A 67 -0.89 1.73 17.90
C GLY A 67 0.17 0.85 17.23
N GLY A 68 0.94 0.15 18.06
CA GLY A 68 2.07 -0.67 17.62
C GLY A 68 3.40 0.10 17.67
N LYS A 69 4.44 -0.47 17.05
CA LYS A 69 5.81 0.10 17.05
C LYS A 69 5.99 1.24 16.03
N ARG A 70 5.10 1.34 15.04
CA ARG A 70 5.09 2.38 14.00
C ARG A 70 3.79 3.17 14.07
N GLU A 71 3.91 4.41 14.53
CA GLU A 71 2.80 5.36 14.64
C GLU A 71 3.18 6.73 14.08
N GLY A 72 2.17 7.53 13.72
CA GLY A 72 2.36 8.83 13.10
C GLY A 72 1.67 8.95 11.74
N GLU A 73 2.02 10.00 11.00
CA GLU A 73 1.52 10.26 9.65
C GLU A 73 2.52 9.78 8.60
N PHE A 74 2.02 9.01 7.64
CA PHE A 74 2.85 8.41 6.59
C PHE A 74 2.20 8.62 5.23
N TYR A 75 3.01 8.79 4.19
CA TYR A 75 2.52 8.82 2.82
C TYR A 75 2.10 7.43 2.36
N VAL A 76 0.98 7.35 1.65
CA VAL A 76 0.46 6.11 1.11
C VAL A 76 1.42 5.51 0.08
N HIS A 77 2.02 6.33 -0.78
CA HIS A 77 2.97 5.86 -1.78
C HIS A 77 4.21 5.21 -1.16
N ASP A 78 4.73 5.77 -0.06
CA ASP A 78 5.88 5.19 0.66
C ASP A 78 5.52 3.83 1.25
N LEU A 79 4.37 3.75 1.93
CA LEU A 79 3.89 2.50 2.52
C LEU A 79 3.68 1.40 1.47
N VAL A 80 3.22 1.78 0.27
CA VAL A 80 3.04 0.84 -0.85
C VAL A 80 4.39 0.41 -1.40
N ALA A 81 5.29 1.34 -1.66
CA ALA A 81 6.60 1.04 -2.23
C ALA A 81 7.45 0.17 -1.28
N GLU A 82 7.46 0.48 0.01
CA GLU A 82 8.20 -0.29 1.03
C GLU A 82 7.79 -1.77 1.06
N VAL A 83 6.51 -2.05 0.80
CA VAL A 83 5.93 -3.39 0.92
C VAL A 83 5.98 -4.19 -0.39
N PHE A 84 5.91 -3.51 -1.53
CA PHE A 84 5.76 -4.17 -2.84
C PHE A 84 6.93 -3.95 -3.81
N LEU A 85 7.73 -2.90 -3.64
CA LEU A 85 8.85 -2.57 -4.52
C LEU A 85 10.18 -2.82 -3.79
N PRO A 86 11.03 -3.75 -4.28
CA PRO A 86 12.35 -3.93 -3.70
C PRO A 86 13.18 -2.66 -3.89
N ASN A 87 13.90 -2.25 -2.85
CA ASN A 87 14.80 -1.10 -2.87
C ASN A 87 16.26 -1.53 -2.61
N PRO A 88 16.89 -2.28 -3.53
CA PRO A 88 18.25 -2.80 -3.33
C PRO A 88 19.29 -1.67 -3.18
N ASN A 89 19.05 -0.55 -3.87
CA ASN A 89 19.94 0.62 -3.86
C ASN A 89 19.66 1.57 -2.70
N ARG A 90 18.69 1.27 -1.82
CA ARG A 90 18.28 2.14 -0.68
C ARG A 90 18.05 3.59 -1.10
N LEU A 91 17.35 3.77 -2.22
CA LEU A 91 16.99 5.09 -2.71
C LEU A 91 16.06 5.79 -1.71
N PRO A 92 16.24 7.11 -1.49
CA PRO A 92 15.59 7.83 -0.40
C PRO A 92 14.10 8.10 -0.58
N ALA A 93 13.61 8.17 -1.81
CA ALA A 93 12.25 8.63 -2.07
C ALA A 93 11.54 7.84 -3.16
N VAL A 94 10.21 7.95 -3.15
CA VAL A 94 9.31 7.34 -4.12
C VAL A 94 8.65 8.46 -4.93
N ARG A 95 8.46 8.22 -6.22
CA ARG A 95 7.78 9.14 -7.13
C ARG A 95 6.69 8.43 -7.92
N HIS A 96 5.61 9.16 -8.21
CA HIS A 96 4.56 8.77 -9.16
C HIS A 96 5.01 9.00 -10.60
N ARG A 97 4.94 7.97 -11.44
CA ARG A 97 5.34 8.01 -12.86
C ARG A 97 4.45 8.94 -13.68
N ASP A 98 3.16 8.94 -13.39
CA ASP A 98 2.14 9.78 -14.05
C ASP A 98 2.04 11.21 -13.47
N GLY A 99 2.80 11.53 -12.41
CA GLY A 99 2.70 12.80 -11.69
C GLY A 99 1.41 12.99 -10.88
N ASN A 100 0.51 12.01 -10.83
CA ASN A 100 -0.74 12.07 -10.09
C ASN A 100 -0.57 11.45 -8.70
N VAL A 101 -0.48 12.32 -7.69
CA VAL A 101 -0.26 11.94 -6.29
C VAL A 101 -1.39 11.10 -5.65
N ARG A 102 -2.53 10.97 -6.34
CA ARG A 102 -3.65 10.10 -5.92
C ARG A 102 -3.51 8.67 -6.43
N ASN A 103 -2.74 8.45 -7.50
CA ASN A 103 -2.58 7.15 -8.13
C ASN A 103 -1.46 6.35 -7.44
N ASN A 104 -1.75 5.82 -6.26
CA ASN A 104 -0.78 5.09 -5.43
C ASN A 104 -0.68 3.59 -5.77
N LYS A 105 -0.99 3.21 -7.02
CA LYS A 105 -0.80 1.84 -7.48
C LYS A 105 0.68 1.51 -7.58
N VAL A 106 1.08 0.31 -7.18
CA VAL A 106 2.48 -0.16 -7.23
C VAL A 106 3.13 0.06 -8.60
N GLU A 107 2.41 -0.20 -9.69
CA GLU A 107 2.88 -0.03 -11.07
C GLU A 107 3.19 1.45 -11.42
N ASN A 108 2.53 2.39 -10.75
CA ASN A 108 2.73 3.82 -10.95
C ASN A 108 3.81 4.41 -10.03
N LEU A 109 4.40 3.61 -9.13
CA LEU A 109 5.42 4.07 -8.21
C LEU A 109 6.82 3.62 -8.67
N GLN A 110 7.83 4.43 -8.35
CA GLN A 110 9.23 4.07 -8.53
C GLN A 110 10.10 4.74 -7.48
N TRP A 111 11.16 4.06 -7.09
CA TRP A 111 12.20 4.64 -6.26
C TRP A 111 13.06 5.60 -7.07
N ILE A 112 13.40 6.75 -6.48
CA ILE A 112 14.23 7.79 -7.11
C ILE A 112 15.35 8.25 -6.18
N GLN A 113 16.46 8.66 -6.78
CA GLN A 113 17.52 9.37 -6.09
C GLN A 113 17.16 10.85 -6.00
N LEU A 114 17.35 11.44 -4.82
CA LEU A 114 17.26 12.87 -4.61
C LEU A 114 18.67 13.45 -4.66
N GLU A 115 18.89 14.49 -5.45
CA GLU A 115 20.15 15.21 -5.47
C GLU A 115 20.44 15.81 -4.09
N GLY A 116 21.66 15.61 -3.60
CA GLY A 116 22.08 16.10 -2.29
C GLY A 116 21.58 15.30 -1.07
N VAL A 117 20.85 14.20 -1.28
CA VAL A 117 20.46 13.28 -0.20
C VAL A 117 21.30 12.01 -0.31
N GLU A 118 22.22 11.83 0.62
CA GLU A 118 22.94 10.55 0.77
C GLU A 118 21.97 9.42 1.14
N HIS A 119 22.37 8.19 0.84
CA HIS A 119 21.55 7.01 1.07
C HIS A 119 21.13 6.96 2.56
N PRO A 120 19.82 6.95 2.85
CA PRO A 120 19.36 6.93 4.23
C PRO A 120 19.84 5.65 4.91
N ALA A 121 20.19 5.79 6.20
CA ALA A 121 20.45 4.64 7.05
C ALA A 121 19.24 3.68 7.00
N PRO A 122 19.46 2.35 7.03
CA PRO A 122 18.37 1.39 6.99
C PRO A 122 17.42 1.64 8.16
N VAL A 123 16.13 1.84 7.85
CA VAL A 123 15.12 2.03 8.89
C VAL A 123 14.91 0.69 9.59
N VAL A 124 15.39 0.59 10.83
CA VAL A 124 15.25 -0.62 11.65
C VAL A 124 13.96 -0.51 12.45
N TYR A 125 12.89 -1.12 11.95
CA TYR A 125 11.72 -1.37 12.77
C TYR A 125 11.99 -2.60 13.65
N PRO A 126 11.69 -2.56 14.97
CA PRO A 126 11.91 -3.72 15.81
C PRO A 126 11.02 -4.86 15.31
N LYS A 127 11.63 -5.94 14.81
CA LYS A 127 10.91 -7.15 14.42
C LYS A 127 10.16 -7.71 15.64
N PRO A 128 8.94 -8.26 15.47
CA PRO A 128 8.28 -9.00 16.54
C PRO A 128 9.13 -10.18 16.98
#